data_AF-A0A2E7UPK7-F1
#
_entry.id   AF-A0A2E7UPK7-F1
#
_cell.length_a   1.000
_cell.length_b   1.000
_cell.length_c   1.000
_cell.angle_alpha   90.00
_cell.angle_beta   90.00
_cell.angle_gamma   90.00
#
_symmetry.space_group_name_H-M   'P 1'
#
loop_
_entity.id
_entity.type
_entity.pdbx_description
1 polymer ?
#
loop_
_entity_poly.entity_id
_entity_poly.type
_entity_poly.pdbx_seq_one_letter_code
_entity_poly.pdbx_strand_id
1 'polypeptide(L)'
;MPQSARLLILVALTFGCDSTRKQDDDISAELGETGTADAGGAGEGSGDESTDSENDEGGETGSGEGGTGEDSGSGAGSGEGSGEGSGEDSGSGGGEGSGDEGGTDEGSGSGMDIDPSDLDGYTWELVLSDANITNPATLGALLTALFTDSLFLGVTDVGTETLDMALVVGSPVSGGYTFGSILDLGAADFSAPPDFEVDSTGSILEYIYEGVAIPFEDPVFVGKMASDGESLDDVSLTALIDTRDIGTLFDLDDGETAICEMVSSSGVTCDACADGEPLCLAFAAEWSNAPRISSVRLD
;
A
#
# COMPACT_ATOMS: atom_id res chain seq x y z
N MET A 1 -17.55 -24.53 -20.18
CA MET A 1 -16.75 -23.51 -20.88
C MET A 1 -17.69 -22.39 -21.30
N PRO A 2 -17.98 -21.42 -20.41
CA PRO A 2 -18.73 -20.24 -20.81
C PRO A 2 -17.85 -19.37 -21.72
N GLN A 3 -18.41 -18.92 -22.84
CA GLN A 3 -17.73 -17.99 -23.75
C GLN A 3 -17.76 -16.60 -23.10
N SER A 4 -16.60 -16.11 -22.63
CA SER A 4 -16.45 -14.71 -22.22
C SER A 4 -16.68 -13.81 -23.42
N ALA A 5 -17.72 -13.00 -23.33
CA ALA A 5 -18.01 -11.93 -24.27
C ALA A 5 -16.92 -10.85 -24.13
N ARG A 6 -15.99 -10.82 -25.08
CA ARG A 6 -14.96 -9.79 -25.21
C ARG A 6 -15.64 -8.43 -25.45
N LEU A 7 -15.74 -7.61 -24.41
CA LEU A 7 -16.19 -6.22 -24.51
C LEU A 7 -14.99 -5.37 -24.90
N LEU A 8 -14.85 -5.09 -26.20
CA LEU A 8 -13.86 -4.15 -26.71
C LEU A 8 -14.31 -2.74 -26.34
N ILE A 9 -13.80 -2.17 -25.24
CA ILE A 9 -14.11 -0.82 -24.81
C ILE A 9 -13.36 0.16 -25.73
N LEU A 10 -14.06 0.63 -26.76
CA LEU A 10 -13.66 1.80 -27.54
C LEU A 10 -14.01 3.04 -26.69
N VAL A 11 -13.03 3.60 -25.99
CA VAL A 11 -13.18 4.87 -25.27
C VAL A 11 -13.31 6.00 -26.28
N ALA A 12 -14.55 6.33 -26.63
CA ALA A 12 -14.89 7.56 -27.33
C ALA A 12 -15.24 8.63 -26.28
N LEU A 13 -14.27 9.49 -25.95
CA LEU A 13 -14.48 10.67 -25.11
C LEU A 13 -15.50 11.60 -25.78
N THR A 14 -16.74 11.58 -25.30
CA THR A 14 -17.75 12.60 -25.60
C THR A 14 -18.10 13.33 -24.31
N PHE A 15 -17.61 14.57 -24.20
CA PHE A 15 -18.02 15.49 -23.15
C PHE A 15 -19.49 15.87 -23.36
N GLY A 16 -20.35 15.41 -22.45
CA GLY A 16 -21.75 15.83 -22.35
C GLY A 16 -22.08 16.13 -20.90
N CYS A 17 -22.03 17.40 -20.51
CA CYS A 17 -22.65 17.89 -19.29
C CYS A 17 -24.18 17.70 -19.40
N ASP A 18 -24.83 16.99 -18.48
CA ASP A 18 -26.20 17.36 -18.08
C ASP A 18 -26.63 16.77 -16.71
N SER A 19 -26.92 17.71 -15.80
CA SER A 19 -28.05 17.76 -14.86
C SER A 19 -28.29 16.66 -13.81
N THR A 20 -27.95 17.03 -12.56
CA THR A 20 -28.79 16.98 -11.34
C THR A 20 -29.89 15.90 -11.27
N ARG A 21 -29.64 14.87 -10.44
CA ARG A 21 -30.71 14.12 -9.77
C ARG A 21 -30.36 13.90 -8.31
N LYS A 22 -31.12 14.55 -7.43
CA LYS A 22 -31.30 14.11 -6.05
C LYS A 22 -32.12 12.83 -6.07
N GLN A 23 -31.59 11.77 -5.49
CA GLN A 23 -32.35 10.57 -5.19
C GLN A 23 -32.02 10.19 -3.74
N ASP A 24 -32.87 10.65 -2.84
CA ASP A 24 -32.95 10.20 -1.47
C ASP A 24 -33.68 8.84 -1.50
N ASP A 25 -32.95 7.73 -1.35
CA ASP A 25 -33.54 6.41 -1.14
C ASP A 25 -32.90 5.80 0.13
N ASP A 26 -33.66 5.88 1.22
CA ASP A 26 -33.45 5.13 2.47
C ASP A 26 -33.48 3.62 2.18
N ILE A 27 -32.32 2.97 2.16
CA ILE A 27 -32.21 1.51 2.13
C ILE A 27 -31.91 1.03 3.55
N SER A 28 -32.96 0.61 4.26
CA SER A 28 -32.82 -0.24 5.45
C SER A 28 -32.59 -1.68 4.99
N ALA A 29 -31.36 -2.18 5.13
CA ALA A 29 -31.06 -3.59 4.93
C ALA A 29 -31.42 -4.37 6.20
N GLU A 30 -32.49 -5.17 6.14
CA GLU A 30 -32.77 -6.16 7.17
C GLU A 30 -31.83 -7.36 7.01
N LEU A 31 -30.98 -7.58 8.02
CA LEU A 31 -30.11 -8.74 8.13
C LEU A 31 -30.98 -9.99 8.37
N GLY A 32 -31.06 -10.87 7.37
CA GLY A 32 -31.66 -12.18 7.50
C GLY A 32 -30.78 -13.08 8.38
N GLU A 33 -31.34 -13.51 9.51
CA GLU A 33 -30.78 -14.56 10.38
C GLU A 33 -30.52 -15.84 9.58
N THR A 34 -29.24 -16.21 9.44
CA THR A 34 -28.85 -17.50 8.88
C THR A 34 -28.93 -18.58 9.97
N GLY A 35 -29.74 -19.59 9.69
CA GLY A 35 -30.06 -20.67 10.61
C GLY A 35 -28.87 -21.56 10.96
N THR A 36 -28.90 -22.03 12.21
CA THR A 36 -28.02 -23.03 12.79
C THR A 36 -28.25 -24.40 12.14
N ALA A 37 -27.21 -24.92 11.47
CA ALA A 37 -27.17 -26.31 11.03
C ALA A 37 -26.25 -27.11 11.96
N ASP A 38 -26.90 -27.88 12.82
CA ASP A 38 -26.40 -28.99 13.62
C ASP A 38 -25.91 -30.15 12.72
N ALA A 39 -24.67 -30.59 12.91
CA ALA A 39 -24.16 -31.96 12.70
C ALA A 39 -22.70 -31.98 13.20
N GLY A 40 -22.30 -32.66 14.27
CA GLY A 40 -22.69 -34.00 14.68
C GLY A 40 -21.82 -35.04 13.97
N GLY A 41 -20.55 -35.17 14.36
CA GLY A 41 -19.61 -36.13 13.75
C GLY A 41 -18.35 -36.34 14.57
N ALA A 42 -18.45 -37.14 15.63
CA ALA A 42 -17.31 -37.66 16.37
C ALA A 42 -16.56 -38.71 15.51
N GLY A 43 -15.26 -38.50 15.32
CA GLY A 43 -14.36 -39.45 14.66
C GLY A 43 -13.03 -39.49 15.41
N GLU A 44 -12.96 -40.36 16.42
CA GLU A 44 -11.73 -40.70 17.12
C GLU A 44 -10.84 -41.53 16.17
N GLY A 45 -9.65 -41.01 15.84
CA GLY A 45 -8.66 -41.67 15.02
C GLY A 45 -7.28 -41.59 15.68
N SER A 46 -7.03 -42.50 16.62
CA SER A 46 -5.73 -42.70 17.25
C SER A 46 -4.78 -43.38 16.27
N GLY A 47 -3.80 -42.64 15.75
CA GLY A 47 -2.72 -43.15 14.90
C GLY A 47 -1.37 -42.88 15.57
N ASP A 48 -0.89 -43.89 16.27
CA ASP A 48 0.42 -43.99 16.91
C ASP A 48 1.45 -44.31 15.82
N GLU A 49 2.34 -43.36 15.49
CA GLU A 49 3.53 -43.66 14.69
C GLU A 49 4.77 -43.15 15.43
N SER A 50 5.28 -44.07 16.25
CA SER A 50 6.65 -44.11 16.72
C SER A 50 7.57 -44.46 15.54
N THR A 51 8.57 -43.64 15.24
CA THR A 51 9.89 -44.15 14.83
C THR A 51 10.98 -43.12 15.15
N ASP A 52 11.81 -43.50 16.12
CA ASP A 52 13.19 -43.08 16.28
C ASP A 52 13.95 -43.10 14.94
N SER A 53 14.76 -42.08 14.72
CA SER A 53 15.96 -42.18 13.89
C SER A 53 17.03 -41.28 14.49
N GLU A 54 17.81 -41.92 15.36
CA GLU A 54 19.17 -41.52 15.72
C GLU A 54 20.07 -41.58 14.47
N ASN A 55 21.17 -40.82 14.52
CA ASN A 55 22.30 -40.73 13.58
C ASN A 55 22.12 -39.81 12.36
N ASP A 56 22.87 -38.70 12.35
CA ASP A 56 24.12 -38.70 11.58
C ASP A 56 25.09 -37.63 12.14
N GLU A 57 26.23 -38.12 12.65
CA GLU A 57 27.42 -37.31 12.95
C GLU A 57 28.32 -37.30 11.71
N GLY A 58 28.70 -36.11 11.25
CA GLY A 58 29.72 -35.89 10.22
C GLY A 58 29.38 -34.62 9.45
N GLY A 59 30.08 -33.50 9.58
CA GLY A 59 31.53 -33.36 9.60
C GLY A 59 31.92 -32.70 8.28
N GLU A 60 32.28 -31.41 8.30
CA GLU A 60 33.34 -30.87 7.44
C GLU A 60 33.64 -29.42 7.84
N THR A 61 34.84 -29.23 8.38
CA THR A 61 35.48 -27.94 8.63
C THR A 61 35.98 -27.37 7.31
N GLY A 62 35.24 -26.44 6.72
CA GLY A 62 35.66 -25.66 5.56
C GLY A 62 36.34 -24.36 5.98
N SER A 63 37.66 -24.40 6.18
CA SER A 63 38.50 -23.20 6.29
C SER A 63 38.60 -22.52 4.91
N GLY A 64 37.82 -21.46 4.71
CA GLY A 64 37.95 -20.55 3.56
C GLY A 64 38.73 -19.30 3.95
N GLU A 65 40.06 -19.39 3.85
CA GLU A 65 40.94 -18.21 3.83
C GLU A 65 40.87 -17.53 2.45
N GLY A 66 40.80 -16.19 2.44
CA GLY A 66 41.31 -15.40 1.31
C GLY A 66 40.33 -14.38 0.74
N GLY A 67 40.56 -13.10 1.04
CA GLY A 67 39.86 -12.01 0.38
C GLY A 67 40.06 -10.63 1.01
N THR A 68 41.29 -10.23 1.30
CA THR A 68 41.60 -8.82 1.61
C THR A 68 41.58 -8.00 0.31
N GLY A 69 40.42 -7.43 -0.02
CA GLY A 69 40.28 -6.41 -1.05
C GLY A 69 40.34 -5.02 -0.42
N GLU A 70 41.50 -4.39 -0.46
CA GLU A 70 41.68 -2.98 -0.13
C GLU A 70 41.28 -2.15 -1.37
N ASP A 71 40.06 -1.60 -1.40
CA ASP A 71 39.70 -0.58 -2.39
C ASP A 71 39.67 0.80 -1.75
N SER A 72 40.77 1.52 -1.94
CA SER A 72 40.98 2.89 -1.48
C SER A 72 40.49 3.87 -2.55
N GLY A 73 39.19 4.12 -2.58
CA GLY A 73 38.56 5.13 -3.45
C GLY A 73 38.54 6.52 -2.82
N SER A 74 39.66 7.24 -2.88
CA SER A 74 39.74 8.67 -2.50
C SER A 74 39.17 9.56 -3.60
N GLY A 75 37.87 9.89 -3.52
CA GLY A 75 37.21 10.88 -4.38
C GLY A 75 37.07 12.24 -3.70
N ALA A 76 38.12 13.06 -3.74
CA ALA A 76 38.04 14.46 -3.32
C ALA A 76 37.43 15.31 -4.45
N GLY A 77 36.12 15.56 -4.37
CA GLY A 77 35.41 16.50 -5.25
C GLY A 77 35.17 17.83 -4.53
N SER A 78 36.08 18.78 -4.69
CA SER A 78 35.91 20.16 -4.24
C SER A 78 35.08 20.94 -5.26
N GLY A 79 33.77 21.08 -5.01
CA GLY A 79 32.89 21.96 -5.77
C GLY A 79 32.75 23.32 -5.08
N GLU A 80 33.55 24.30 -5.50
CA GLU A 80 33.39 25.70 -5.11
C GLU A 80 32.27 26.32 -5.98
N GLY A 81 31.09 26.53 -5.40
CA GLY A 81 29.98 27.27 -6.00
C GLY A 81 29.76 28.59 -5.28
N SER A 82 30.29 29.68 -5.83
CA SER A 82 30.03 31.05 -5.37
C SER A 82 28.65 31.52 -5.85
N GLY A 83 27.69 31.68 -4.93
CA GLY A 83 26.42 32.33 -5.17
C GLY A 83 26.27 33.56 -4.30
N GLU A 84 26.55 34.73 -4.85
CA GLU A 84 26.29 36.04 -4.23
C GLU A 84 24.80 36.38 -4.42
N GLY A 85 24.03 36.40 -3.32
CA GLY A 85 22.65 36.84 -3.30
C GLY A 85 22.47 37.92 -2.23
N SER A 86 22.49 39.18 -2.65
CA SER A 86 22.25 40.36 -1.81
C SER A 86 20.74 40.54 -1.57
N GLY A 87 20.32 40.48 -0.31
CA GLY A 87 18.97 40.83 0.12
C GLY A 87 19.04 41.67 1.39
N GLU A 88 19.02 42.99 1.22
CA GLU A 88 18.93 43.96 2.30
C GLU A 88 17.44 44.17 2.60
N ASP A 89 16.97 43.86 3.81
CA ASP A 89 15.76 44.47 4.32
C ASP A 89 15.88 44.78 5.82
N SER A 90 15.81 46.07 6.09
CA SER A 90 16.02 46.71 7.39
C SER A 90 14.66 47.06 7.97
N GLY A 91 14.16 46.25 8.91
CA GLY A 91 12.88 46.48 9.58
C GLY A 91 13.02 46.57 11.10
N SER A 92 13.52 47.71 11.61
CA SER A 92 13.55 48.01 13.04
C SER A 92 12.18 48.52 13.51
N GLY A 93 11.42 47.68 14.21
CA GLY A 93 10.21 48.06 14.94
C GLY A 93 10.30 47.63 16.40
N GLY A 94 10.75 48.54 17.27
CA GLY A 94 10.73 48.34 18.72
C GLY A 94 9.32 48.58 19.27
N GLY A 95 8.75 47.56 19.89
CA GLY A 95 7.50 47.64 20.65
C GLY A 95 7.65 46.85 21.95
N GLU A 96 7.97 47.55 23.02
CA GLU A 96 8.01 46.99 24.38
C GLU A 96 6.58 46.89 24.91
N GLY A 97 6.01 45.69 24.85
CA GLY A 97 4.72 45.36 25.45
C GLY A 97 4.90 44.26 26.50
N SER A 98 4.90 44.66 27.78
CA SER A 98 4.93 43.75 28.92
C SER A 98 3.52 43.42 29.40
N GLY A 99 3.15 42.14 29.33
CA GLY A 99 2.08 41.44 30.06
C GLY A 99 2.37 39.94 29.89
N ASP A 100 2.61 39.12 30.92
CA ASP A 100 1.69 38.68 31.99
C ASP A 100 0.36 38.26 31.33
N GLU A 101 0.00 36.97 31.23
CA GLU A 101 -0.16 35.99 32.32
C GLU A 101 0.18 34.55 31.85
N GLY A 102 0.74 33.74 32.75
CA GLY A 102 1.16 32.37 32.49
C GLY A 102 0.01 31.40 32.22
N GLY A 103 -0.22 31.08 30.94
CA GLY A 103 -0.86 29.85 30.52
C GLY A 103 0.20 28.77 30.36
N THR A 104 0.06 27.66 31.09
CA THR A 104 0.75 26.40 30.78
C THR A 104 0.19 25.88 29.46
N ASP A 105 0.71 26.38 28.34
CA ASP A 105 0.45 25.85 27.01
C ASP A 105 1.28 24.57 26.83
N GLU A 106 0.94 23.55 27.61
CA GLU A 106 1.31 22.18 27.30
C GLU A 106 0.28 21.66 26.31
N GLY A 107 0.56 21.80 25.01
CA GLY A 107 -0.32 21.18 24.02
C GLY A 107 -0.25 21.65 22.57
N SER A 108 0.58 22.63 22.20
CA SER A 108 0.72 23.02 20.80
C SER A 108 1.92 22.34 20.13
N GLY A 109 2.02 21.02 20.30
CA GLY A 109 2.70 20.20 19.29
C GLY A 109 1.78 20.10 18.09
N SER A 110 2.31 20.05 16.87
CA SER A 110 1.58 19.94 15.60
C SER A 110 0.78 18.63 15.42
N GLY A 111 0.26 18.08 16.52
CA GLY A 111 -0.43 16.80 16.60
C GLY A 111 -1.87 16.90 16.11
N MET A 112 -2.41 15.71 15.82
CA MET A 112 -3.79 15.51 15.39
C MET A 112 -4.79 16.11 16.41
N ASP A 113 -5.93 16.60 15.93
CA ASP A 113 -7.03 17.12 16.76
C ASP A 113 -7.88 15.98 17.34
N ILE A 114 -7.79 14.78 16.75
CA ILE A 114 -8.44 13.54 17.20
C ILE A 114 -7.61 12.81 18.27
N ASP A 115 -8.29 12.26 19.27
CA ASP A 115 -7.65 11.34 20.22
C ASP A 115 -7.26 10.06 19.48
N PRO A 116 -6.00 9.59 19.54
CA PRO A 116 -5.58 8.38 18.82
C PRO A 116 -6.48 7.17 19.10
N SER A 117 -7.04 7.05 20.30
CA SER A 117 -7.95 5.95 20.64
C SER A 117 -9.27 5.96 19.87
N ASP A 118 -9.67 7.12 19.33
CA ASP A 118 -10.84 7.22 18.46
C ASP A 118 -10.57 6.70 17.04
N LEU A 119 -9.29 6.48 16.65
CA LEU A 119 -8.91 5.94 15.34
C LEU A 119 -9.09 4.41 15.23
N ASP A 120 -9.37 3.72 16.34
CA ASP A 120 -9.54 2.26 16.35
C ASP A 120 -10.64 1.81 15.38
N GLY A 121 -10.26 0.97 14.41
CA GLY A 121 -11.13 0.48 13.34
C GLY A 121 -11.45 1.50 12.25
N TYR A 122 -10.81 2.67 12.21
CA TYR A 122 -10.92 3.56 11.06
C TYR A 122 -10.34 2.87 9.83
N THR A 123 -11.04 3.00 8.70
CA THR A 123 -10.61 2.46 7.41
C THR A 123 -10.78 3.52 6.34
N TRP A 124 -9.76 3.71 5.51
CA TRP A 124 -9.76 4.63 4.38
C TRP A 124 -9.74 3.85 3.07
N GLU A 125 -10.46 4.36 2.08
CA GLU A 125 -10.54 3.76 0.75
C GLU A 125 -9.59 4.47 -0.21
N LEU A 126 -8.63 3.73 -0.75
CA LEU A 126 -7.75 4.15 -1.81
C LEU A 126 -8.19 3.49 -3.11
N VAL A 127 -8.99 4.22 -3.89
CA VAL A 127 -9.49 3.74 -5.18
C VAL A 127 -8.30 3.66 -6.16
N LEU A 128 -7.93 2.46 -6.60
CA LEU A 128 -6.73 2.29 -7.45
C LEU A 128 -6.89 2.95 -8.82
N SER A 129 -8.11 3.02 -9.35
CA SER A 129 -8.37 3.72 -10.62
C SER A 129 -8.19 5.23 -10.54
N ASP A 130 -8.23 5.81 -9.33
CA ASP A 130 -8.05 7.24 -9.09
C ASP A 130 -6.59 7.59 -8.75
N ALA A 131 -5.73 6.58 -8.57
CA ALA A 131 -4.33 6.75 -8.26
C ALA A 131 -3.55 7.36 -9.44
N ASN A 132 -2.66 8.29 -9.14
CA ASN A 132 -1.66 8.80 -10.07
C ASN A 132 -0.44 7.86 -10.06
N ILE A 133 -0.35 6.97 -11.05
CA ILE A 133 0.78 6.03 -11.17
C ILE A 133 2.00 6.77 -11.71
N THR A 134 3.00 6.98 -10.85
CA THR A 134 4.23 7.72 -11.17
C THR A 134 5.36 6.82 -11.63
N ASN A 135 5.34 5.52 -11.28
CA ASN A 135 6.34 4.55 -11.72
C ASN A 135 5.72 3.17 -12.07
N PRO A 136 6.01 2.61 -13.26
CA PRO A 136 6.56 3.29 -14.43
C PRO A 136 5.50 4.17 -15.10
N ALA A 137 5.78 5.45 -15.27
CA ALA A 137 4.84 6.40 -15.86
C ALA A 137 4.31 5.97 -17.24
N THR A 138 5.09 5.22 -18.03
CA THR A 138 4.70 4.71 -19.35
C THR A 138 3.57 3.68 -19.30
N LEU A 139 3.39 2.97 -18.17
CA LEU A 139 2.33 1.99 -17.98
C LEU A 139 1.16 2.52 -17.16
N GLY A 140 1.20 3.75 -16.66
CA GLY A 140 0.16 4.28 -15.77
C GLY A 140 -1.25 4.08 -16.33
N ALA A 141 -1.50 4.51 -17.58
CA ALA A 141 -2.81 4.33 -18.21
C ALA A 141 -3.24 2.85 -18.39
N LEU A 142 -2.27 1.95 -18.54
CA LEU A 142 -2.52 0.52 -18.70
C LEU A 142 -2.86 -0.12 -17.34
N LEU A 143 -2.06 0.17 -16.32
CA LEU A 143 -2.24 -0.32 -14.96
C LEU A 143 -3.52 0.22 -14.32
N THR A 144 -3.81 1.52 -14.47
CA THR A 144 -5.08 2.12 -14.04
C THR A 144 -6.30 1.45 -14.69
N ALA A 145 -6.17 0.94 -15.92
CA ALA A 145 -7.26 0.21 -16.58
C ALA A 145 -7.46 -1.21 -16.04
N LEU A 146 -6.42 -1.83 -15.47
CA LEU A 146 -6.51 -3.13 -14.79
C LEU A 146 -7.00 -2.99 -13.34
N PHE A 147 -6.69 -1.87 -12.69
CA PHE A 147 -7.02 -1.69 -11.28
C PHE A 147 -8.43 -1.12 -11.11
N THR A 148 -9.41 -2.02 -11.13
CA THR A 148 -10.82 -1.69 -10.90
C THR A 148 -11.24 -1.73 -9.43
N ASP A 149 -10.39 -2.28 -8.58
CA ASP A 149 -10.67 -2.49 -7.16
C ASP A 149 -10.15 -1.32 -6.31
N SER A 150 -10.47 -1.35 -5.03
CA SER A 150 -9.96 -0.39 -4.05
C SER A 150 -9.11 -1.08 -3.01
N LEU A 151 -8.09 -0.38 -2.52
CA LEU A 151 -7.36 -0.79 -1.33
C LEU A 151 -8.04 -0.17 -0.12
N PHE A 152 -8.24 -0.97 0.93
CA PHE A 152 -8.76 -0.51 2.22
C PHE A 152 -7.62 -0.60 3.21
N LEU A 153 -7.12 0.56 3.61
CA LEU A 153 -6.08 0.71 4.64
C LEU A 153 -6.78 1.07 5.94
N GLY A 154 -6.58 0.31 7.01
CA GLY A 154 -7.29 0.54 8.27
C GLY A 154 -6.43 0.31 9.50
N VAL A 155 -6.85 0.91 10.62
CA VAL A 155 -6.25 0.75 11.94
C VAL A 155 -6.87 -0.46 12.63
N THR A 156 -6.05 -1.41 13.06
CA THR A 156 -6.47 -2.64 13.75
C THR A 156 -6.21 -2.61 15.26
N ASP A 157 -5.24 -1.82 15.71
CA ASP A 157 -4.98 -1.58 17.14
C ASP A 157 -4.36 -0.19 17.34
N VAL A 158 -4.64 0.44 18.48
CA VAL A 158 -4.12 1.75 18.85
C VAL A 158 -3.17 1.60 20.04
N GLY A 159 -1.88 1.80 19.77
CA GLY A 159 -0.84 1.95 20.79
C GLY A 159 -0.76 3.37 21.34
N THR A 160 0.15 3.60 22.30
CA THR A 160 0.38 4.94 22.86
C THR A 160 1.12 5.87 21.90
N GLU A 161 1.90 5.31 20.95
CA GLU A 161 2.74 6.06 20.00
C GLU A 161 2.73 5.44 18.59
N THR A 162 1.97 4.36 18.38
CA THR A 162 1.92 3.59 17.13
C THR A 162 0.48 3.21 16.82
N LEU A 163 0.15 3.05 15.54
CA LEU A 163 -1.12 2.44 15.11
C LEU A 163 -0.77 1.16 14.37
N ASP A 164 -1.31 0.02 14.79
CA ASP A 164 -1.17 -1.19 13.98
C ASP A 164 -2.15 -1.08 12.80
N MET A 165 -1.64 -1.32 11.60
CA MET A 165 -2.39 -1.12 10.36
C MET A 165 -2.51 -2.42 9.57
N ALA A 166 -3.63 -2.56 8.87
CA ALA A 166 -3.86 -3.65 7.94
C ALA A 166 -4.37 -3.12 6.60
N LEU A 167 -4.19 -3.94 5.57
CA LEU A 167 -4.56 -3.66 4.20
C LEU A 167 -5.41 -4.80 3.64
N VAL A 168 -6.44 -4.49 2.88
CA VAL A 168 -7.18 -5.48 2.10
C VAL A 168 -7.59 -4.93 0.74
N VAL A 169 -7.58 -5.78 -0.28
CA VAL A 169 -8.19 -5.47 -1.58
C VAL A 169 -9.69 -5.71 -1.49
N GLY A 170 -10.49 -4.71 -1.85
CA GLY A 170 -11.94 -4.83 -1.99
C GLY A 170 -12.38 -4.65 -3.44
N SER A 171 -12.98 -5.70 -4.00
CA SER A 171 -13.59 -5.63 -5.34
C SER A 171 -15.04 -5.16 -5.23
N PRO A 172 -15.49 -4.17 -6.03
CA PRO A 172 -16.83 -3.62 -5.93
C PRO A 172 -17.89 -4.64 -6.39
N VAL A 173 -18.96 -4.76 -5.60
CA VAL A 173 -20.16 -5.56 -5.91
C VAL A 173 -21.43 -4.74 -5.73
N SER A 174 -22.58 -5.29 -6.10
CA SER A 174 -23.87 -4.60 -5.92
C SER A 174 -24.16 -4.34 -4.44
N GLY A 175 -23.88 -3.13 -3.97
CA GLY A 175 -24.17 -2.69 -2.60
C GLY A 175 -23.00 -2.75 -1.63
N GLY A 176 -21.76 -2.90 -2.10
CA GLY A 176 -20.57 -2.89 -1.23
C GLY A 176 -19.34 -3.50 -1.91
N TYR A 177 -18.53 -4.21 -1.13
CA TYR A 177 -17.28 -4.81 -1.59
C TYR A 177 -17.21 -6.29 -1.18
N THR A 178 -16.51 -7.09 -1.98
CA THR A 178 -15.98 -8.38 -1.55
C THR A 178 -14.50 -8.23 -1.26
N PHE A 179 -14.07 -8.66 -0.08
CA PHE A 179 -12.70 -8.51 0.38
C PHE A 179 -11.87 -9.78 0.13
N GLY A 180 -10.61 -9.57 -0.22
CA GLY A 180 -9.60 -10.62 -0.27
C GLY A 180 -9.03 -10.96 1.12
N SER A 181 -7.82 -11.50 1.13
CA SER A 181 -7.07 -11.74 2.37
C SER A 181 -6.60 -10.42 2.96
N ILE A 182 -6.70 -10.28 4.28
CA ILE A 182 -6.15 -9.14 5.01
C ILE A 182 -4.64 -9.35 5.14
N LEU A 183 -3.88 -8.31 4.76
CA LEU A 183 -2.45 -8.21 5.00
C LEU A 183 -2.23 -7.34 6.25
N ASP A 184 -1.62 -7.92 7.28
CA ASP A 184 -1.13 -7.18 8.44
C ASP A 184 0.13 -6.41 8.03
N LEU A 185 0.09 -5.08 8.13
CA LEU A 185 1.21 -4.22 7.80
C LEU A 185 2.09 -3.91 9.02
N GLY A 186 1.63 -4.25 10.23
CA GLY A 186 2.30 -3.92 11.48
C GLY A 186 2.10 -2.47 11.93
N ALA A 187 2.99 -2.03 12.83
CA ALA A 187 2.92 -0.73 13.46
C ALA A 187 3.39 0.40 12.52
N ALA A 188 2.51 1.36 12.26
CA ALA A 188 2.82 2.64 11.63
C ALA A 188 3.65 3.55 12.54
N ASP A 189 4.63 4.24 11.96
CA ASP A 189 5.39 5.29 12.63
C ASP A 189 4.66 6.63 12.51
N PHE A 190 4.24 7.18 13.65
CA PHE A 190 3.64 8.52 13.81
C PHE A 190 4.55 9.48 14.59
N SER A 191 5.86 9.29 14.55
CA SER A 191 6.81 10.14 15.28
C SER A 191 6.83 11.60 14.81
N ALA A 192 6.25 11.90 13.64
CA ALA A 192 6.08 13.24 13.08
C ALA A 192 4.63 13.47 12.58
N PRO A 193 3.61 13.48 13.45
CA PRO A 193 2.22 13.65 13.01
C PRO A 193 2.04 15.01 12.32
N PRO A 194 1.18 15.12 11.29
CA PRO A 194 0.24 14.10 10.79
C PRO A 194 0.83 13.08 9.81
N ASP A 195 2.14 13.13 9.55
CA ASP A 195 2.78 12.22 8.62
C ASP A 195 2.80 10.79 9.21
N PHE A 196 2.59 9.79 8.37
CA PHE A 196 2.70 8.37 8.74
C PHE A 196 3.52 7.61 7.71
N GLU A 197 4.21 6.57 8.17
CA GLU A 197 4.91 5.59 7.34
C GLU A 197 4.61 4.18 7.85
N VAL A 198 4.29 3.28 6.93
CA VAL A 198 4.10 1.86 7.19
C VAL A 198 4.92 1.09 6.17
N ASP A 199 5.95 0.39 6.66
CA ASP A 199 6.83 -0.45 5.87
C ASP A 199 6.53 -1.92 6.16
N SER A 200 6.04 -2.64 5.14
CA SER A 200 5.77 -4.08 5.22
C SER A 200 6.79 -4.89 4.42
N THR A 201 8.08 -4.53 4.50
CA THR A 201 9.17 -5.31 3.90
C THR A 201 9.09 -6.78 4.33
N GLY A 202 9.14 -7.69 3.36
CA GLY A 202 8.98 -9.13 3.51
C GLY A 202 7.55 -9.64 3.35
N SER A 203 6.58 -8.74 3.17
CA SER A 203 5.16 -9.08 2.96
C SER A 203 4.77 -9.05 1.49
N ILE A 204 3.68 -9.77 1.19
CA ILE A 204 3.10 -9.83 -0.16
C ILE A 204 1.61 -9.52 -0.05
N LEU A 205 1.16 -8.50 -0.77
CA LEU A 205 -0.25 -8.23 -1.01
C LEU A 205 -0.69 -8.94 -2.30
N GLU A 206 -1.61 -9.90 -2.19
CA GLU A 206 -2.17 -10.59 -3.34
C GLU A 206 -3.34 -9.81 -3.94
N TYR A 207 -3.14 -9.21 -5.12
CA TYR A 207 -4.21 -8.61 -5.92
C TYR A 207 -4.72 -9.60 -6.97
N ILE A 208 -5.99 -9.99 -6.92
CA ILE A 208 -6.56 -10.94 -7.88
C ILE A 208 -7.38 -10.20 -8.93
N TYR A 209 -6.92 -10.21 -10.19
CA TYR A 209 -7.65 -9.63 -11.32
C TYR A 209 -8.02 -10.71 -12.34
N GLU A 210 -9.31 -10.86 -12.62
CA GLU A 210 -9.85 -11.89 -13.52
C GLU A 210 -9.34 -13.32 -13.24
N GLY A 211 -9.02 -13.62 -11.98
CA GLY A 211 -8.50 -14.92 -11.53
C GLY A 211 -6.99 -15.10 -11.69
N VAL A 212 -6.28 -14.06 -12.13
CA VAL A 212 -4.81 -13.98 -12.15
C VAL A 212 -4.34 -13.26 -10.90
N ALA A 213 -3.37 -13.84 -10.19
CA ALA A 213 -2.74 -13.20 -9.04
C ALA A 213 -1.65 -12.23 -9.51
N ILE A 214 -1.65 -11.04 -8.92
CA ILE A 214 -0.69 -9.97 -9.15
C ILE A 214 -0.09 -9.65 -7.78
N PRO A 215 1.06 -10.25 -7.42
CA PRO A 215 1.70 -10.01 -6.13
C PRO A 215 2.31 -8.61 -6.09
N PHE A 216 2.02 -7.86 -5.03
CA PHE A 216 2.73 -6.64 -4.66
C PHE A 216 3.65 -6.99 -3.48
N GLU A 217 4.95 -7.13 -3.76
CA GLU A 217 5.97 -7.38 -2.75
C GLU A 217 6.43 -6.07 -2.11
N ASP A 218 6.75 -6.17 -0.81
CA ASP A 218 7.31 -5.09 0.01
C ASP A 218 6.51 -3.77 -0.09
N PRO A 219 5.18 -3.78 0.14
CA PRO A 219 4.39 -2.57 0.05
C PRO A 219 4.78 -1.60 1.17
N VAL A 220 5.04 -0.36 0.78
CA VAL A 220 5.31 0.76 1.70
C VAL A 220 4.31 1.86 1.45
N PHE A 221 3.64 2.31 2.51
CA PHE A 221 2.70 3.42 2.49
C PHE A 221 3.30 4.61 3.23
N VAL A 222 3.22 5.78 2.61
CA VAL A 222 3.59 7.06 3.23
C VAL A 222 2.47 8.05 2.96
N GLY A 223 2.06 8.84 3.93
CA GLY A 223 1.02 9.84 3.71
C GLY A 223 0.82 10.76 4.90
N LYS A 224 -0.29 11.50 4.88
CA LYS A 224 -0.70 12.38 5.98
C LYS A 224 -2.12 12.06 6.41
N MET A 225 -2.35 11.97 7.71
CA MET A 225 -3.70 11.87 8.24
C MET A 225 -4.30 13.28 8.43
N ALA A 226 -5.52 13.52 7.95
CA ALA A 226 -6.25 14.74 8.31
C ALA A 226 -6.38 14.86 9.83
N SER A 227 -6.40 16.08 10.38
CA SER A 227 -6.35 16.26 11.84
C SER A 227 -7.55 15.65 12.59
N ASP A 228 -8.66 15.42 11.90
CA ASP A 228 -9.87 14.75 12.41
C ASP A 228 -9.92 13.25 12.10
N GLY A 229 -8.93 12.69 11.39
CA GLY A 229 -8.89 11.29 10.96
C GLY A 229 -9.85 10.92 9.82
N GLU A 230 -10.60 11.88 9.25
CA GLU A 230 -11.65 11.56 8.26
C GLU A 230 -11.12 11.32 6.84
N SER A 231 -9.85 11.65 6.58
CA SER A 231 -9.18 11.30 5.33
C SER A 231 -7.67 11.13 5.51
N LEU A 232 -7.06 10.44 4.56
CA LEU A 232 -5.62 10.49 4.33
C LEU A 232 -5.35 11.36 3.10
N ASP A 233 -4.36 12.24 3.20
CA ASP A 233 -3.93 13.15 2.14
C ASP A 233 -2.50 12.81 1.70
N ASP A 234 -2.17 13.14 0.46
CA ASP A 234 -0.85 12.91 -0.14
C ASP A 234 -0.31 11.47 0.06
N VAL A 235 -1.18 10.46 -0.03
CA VAL A 235 -0.78 9.05 0.20
C VAL A 235 0.00 8.55 -0.99
N SER A 236 1.11 7.86 -0.75
CA SER A 236 1.96 7.18 -1.72
C SER A 236 2.07 5.71 -1.34
N LEU A 237 1.91 4.83 -2.33
CA LEU A 237 2.23 3.41 -2.26
C LEU A 237 3.42 3.13 -3.16
N THR A 238 4.48 2.54 -2.62
CA THR A 238 5.55 1.91 -3.42
C THR A 238 5.58 0.42 -3.17
N ALA A 239 5.81 -0.38 -4.23
CA ALA A 239 5.91 -1.83 -4.14
C ALA A 239 6.69 -2.39 -5.34
N LEU A 240 7.00 -3.69 -5.31
CA LEU A 240 7.46 -4.46 -6.46
C LEU A 240 6.34 -5.36 -6.95
N ILE A 241 5.94 -5.24 -8.22
CA ILE A 241 4.90 -6.10 -8.80
C ILE A 241 5.55 -7.28 -9.51
N ASP A 242 5.30 -8.52 -9.08
CA ASP A 242 5.71 -9.71 -9.84
C ASP A 242 4.90 -9.78 -11.14
N THR A 243 5.61 -9.75 -12.28
CA THR A 243 4.98 -9.64 -13.60
C THR A 243 4.76 -10.96 -14.32
N ARG A 244 5.16 -12.10 -13.73
CA ARG A 244 5.15 -13.43 -14.37
C ARG A 244 3.80 -13.81 -14.96
N ASP A 245 2.73 -13.59 -14.19
CA ASP A 245 1.39 -14.02 -14.58
C ASP A 245 0.60 -12.94 -15.35
N ILE A 246 1.09 -11.70 -15.32
CA ILE A 246 0.41 -10.53 -15.89
C ILE A 246 0.41 -10.56 -17.42
N GLY A 247 1.39 -11.20 -18.07
CA GLY A 247 1.49 -11.28 -19.54
C GLY A 247 0.20 -11.77 -20.19
N THR A 248 -0.46 -12.75 -19.56
CA THR A 248 -1.70 -13.36 -20.05
C THR A 248 -2.88 -12.39 -20.08
N LEU A 249 -2.91 -11.38 -19.20
CA LEU A 249 -3.97 -10.36 -19.13
C LEU A 249 -3.92 -9.41 -20.34
N PHE A 250 -2.79 -9.33 -21.03
CA PHE A 250 -2.56 -8.45 -22.16
C PHE A 250 -2.49 -9.18 -23.51
N ASP A 251 -2.95 -10.43 -23.57
CA ASP A 251 -2.80 -11.30 -24.75
C ASP A 251 -1.32 -11.38 -25.24
N LEU A 252 -0.35 -11.25 -24.34
CA LEU A 252 1.06 -11.49 -24.63
C LEU A 252 1.35 -13.01 -24.57
N ASP A 253 2.51 -13.42 -25.06
CA ASP A 253 2.96 -14.80 -24.92
C ASP A 253 2.98 -15.21 -23.43
N ASP A 254 2.68 -16.49 -23.12
CA ASP A 254 2.64 -17.05 -21.75
C ASP A 254 4.04 -17.15 -21.09
N GLY A 255 4.99 -16.31 -21.52
CA GLY A 255 6.34 -16.26 -20.97
C GLY A 255 6.38 -15.37 -19.73
N GLU A 256 7.00 -15.86 -18.67
CA GLU A 256 7.26 -15.15 -17.41
C GLU A 256 7.96 -13.78 -17.61
N THR A 257 8.70 -13.62 -18.71
CA THR A 257 9.43 -12.38 -19.05
C THR A 257 8.64 -11.39 -19.92
N ALA A 258 7.41 -11.73 -20.36
CA ALA A 258 6.72 -10.99 -21.41
C ALA A 258 6.52 -9.50 -21.08
N ILE A 259 6.14 -9.20 -19.83
CA ILE A 259 5.96 -7.81 -19.38
C ILE A 259 7.31 -7.09 -19.29
N CYS A 260 8.32 -7.71 -18.69
CA CYS A 260 9.66 -7.13 -18.58
C CYS A 260 10.29 -6.82 -19.95
N GLU A 261 10.13 -7.70 -20.92
CA GLU A 261 10.59 -7.48 -22.30
C GLU A 261 9.82 -6.33 -22.97
N MET A 262 8.50 -6.26 -22.77
CA MET A 262 7.67 -5.18 -23.29
C MET A 262 8.10 -3.82 -22.73
N VAL A 263 8.27 -3.69 -21.41
CA VAL A 263 8.62 -2.41 -20.75
C VAL A 263 10.08 -2.01 -21.00
N SER A 264 10.97 -2.98 -21.22
CA SER A 264 12.37 -2.75 -21.61
C SER A 264 12.49 -1.95 -22.90
N SER A 265 11.56 -2.14 -23.85
CA SER A 265 11.50 -1.34 -25.08
C SER A 265 11.28 0.17 -24.81
N SER A 266 10.75 0.51 -23.64
CA SER A 266 10.53 1.89 -23.16
C SER A 266 11.63 2.36 -22.20
N GLY A 267 12.70 1.57 -22.00
CA GLY A 267 13.80 1.91 -21.11
C GLY A 267 13.54 1.62 -19.63
N VAL A 268 12.46 0.92 -19.30
CA VAL A 268 12.15 0.47 -17.93
C VAL A 268 12.75 -0.92 -17.75
N THR A 269 13.46 -1.14 -16.65
CA THR A 269 14.03 -2.44 -16.30
C THR A 269 13.25 -3.06 -15.16
N CYS A 270 13.03 -4.37 -15.21
CA CYS A 270 12.57 -5.11 -14.04
C CYS A 270 13.72 -5.29 -13.05
N ASP A 271 13.37 -5.25 -11.77
CA ASP A 271 14.21 -5.52 -10.62
C ASP A 271 14.06 -6.99 -10.19
N ALA A 272 14.97 -7.41 -9.31
CA ALA A 272 14.88 -8.73 -8.70
C ALA A 272 13.68 -8.79 -7.73
N CYS A 273 12.85 -9.82 -7.87
CA CYS A 273 11.83 -10.18 -6.88
C CYS A 273 12.48 -10.78 -5.62
N ALA A 274 11.67 -11.10 -4.61
CA ALA A 274 12.11 -11.78 -3.38
C ALA A 274 12.87 -13.10 -3.62
N ASP A 275 12.60 -13.79 -4.73
CA ASP A 275 13.29 -15.02 -5.13
C ASP A 275 14.61 -14.79 -5.89
N GLY A 276 14.95 -13.53 -6.19
CA GLY A 276 16.17 -13.12 -6.88
C GLY A 276 16.07 -13.04 -8.41
N GLU A 277 14.93 -13.41 -9.01
CA GLU A 277 14.74 -13.34 -10.47
C GLU A 277 14.32 -11.92 -10.91
N PRO A 278 14.85 -11.38 -12.03
CA PRO A 278 14.63 -10.01 -12.48
C PRO A 278 13.28 -9.83 -13.18
N LEU A 279 12.19 -10.16 -12.49
CA LEU A 279 10.83 -10.25 -13.03
C LEU A 279 9.84 -9.31 -12.32
N CYS A 280 10.32 -8.50 -11.37
CA CYS A 280 9.51 -7.57 -10.62
C CYS A 280 9.60 -6.17 -11.21
N LEU A 281 8.45 -5.50 -11.31
CA LEU A 281 8.37 -4.14 -11.81
C LEU A 281 8.17 -3.19 -10.63
N ALA A 282 9.08 -2.23 -10.47
CA ALA A 282 8.92 -1.17 -9.49
C ALA A 282 7.64 -0.36 -9.76
N PHE A 283 6.79 -0.26 -8.75
CA PHE A 283 5.49 0.40 -8.81
C PHE A 283 5.45 1.55 -7.82
N ALA A 284 4.90 2.69 -8.26
CA ALA A 284 4.58 3.80 -7.39
C ALA A 284 3.24 4.44 -7.81
N ALA A 285 2.37 4.65 -6.83
CA ALA A 285 1.05 5.24 -7.01
C ALA A 285 0.77 6.27 -5.91
N GLU A 286 0.14 7.38 -6.29
CA GLU A 286 -0.15 8.49 -5.40
C GLU A 286 -1.65 8.83 -5.38
N TRP A 287 -2.19 9.16 -4.20
CA TRP A 287 -3.54 9.66 -4.00
C TRP A 287 -3.48 11.02 -3.33
N SER A 288 -4.18 12.01 -3.89
CA SER A 288 -4.29 13.32 -3.23
C SER A 288 -5.19 13.30 -2.00
N ASN A 289 -6.15 12.38 -1.96
CA ASN A 289 -7.11 12.22 -0.88
C ASN A 289 -7.69 10.79 -0.89
N ALA A 290 -7.82 10.18 0.28
CA ALA A 290 -8.46 8.89 0.52
C ALA A 290 -9.45 9.05 1.68
N PRO A 291 -10.78 9.10 1.40
CA PRO A 291 -11.78 9.34 2.43
C PRO A 291 -11.98 8.11 3.32
N ARG A 292 -12.35 8.36 4.58
CA ARG A 292 -12.77 7.31 5.51
C ARG A 292 -14.08 6.68 5.07
N ILE A 293 -14.17 5.35 5.17
CA ILE A 293 -15.38 4.57 4.94
C ILE A 293 -15.84 3.91 6.25
N SER A 294 -16.95 4.40 6.81
CA SER A 294 -17.47 3.94 8.10
C SER A 294 -18.11 2.54 8.08
N SER A 295 -18.37 1.98 6.90
CA SER A 295 -18.98 0.66 6.74
C SER A 295 -17.98 -0.50 6.72
N VAL A 296 -16.67 -0.23 6.80
CA VAL A 296 -15.60 -1.23 6.73
C VAL A 296 -14.71 -1.10 7.96
N ARG A 297 -14.35 -2.24 8.57
CA ARG A 297 -13.35 -2.38 9.64
C ARG A 297 -12.52 -3.65 9.34
N LEU A 298 -11.25 -3.67 9.73
CA LEU A 298 -10.30 -4.74 9.39
C LEU A 298 -9.89 -5.61 10.58
N ASP A 299 -10.61 -5.53 11.70
CA ASP A 299 -10.39 -6.26 12.96
C ASP A 299 -11.22 -7.55 13.11
#